data_AF-A0A7W0KQU6-F1
#
_entry.id   AF-A0A7W0KQU6-F1
#
_cell.length_a   1.000
_cell.length_b   1.000
_cell.length_c   1.000
_cell.angle_alpha   90.00
_cell.angle_beta   90.00
_cell.angle_gamma   90.00
#
_symmetry.space_group_name_H-M   'P 1'
#
loop_
_entity.id
_entity.type
_entity.pdbx_description
1 polymer ?
#
loop_
_entity_poly.entity_id
_entity_poly.type
_entity_poly.pdbx_seq_one_letter_code
_entity_poly.pdbx_strand_id
1 'polypeptide(L)'
;MPACRPTWWHSTSASADWRAGEVGEDQVWWDGGVRTETIRDESIRLGQFLKLAGLIEVGGDAKAVLGDARVRVNGLVETRRGRQVRPGDVVSLDDDEVTVASGAGQADPAGFE
;
A
#
# COMPACT_ATOMS: atom_id res chain seq x y z
N MET A 1 16.31 39.07 47.05
CA MET A 1 16.66 38.84 45.64
C MET A 1 15.64 37.87 45.02
N PRO A 2 14.58 38.35 44.36
CA PRO A 2 13.62 37.52 43.65
C PRO A 2 13.96 37.49 42.16
N ALA A 3 14.38 36.35 41.62
CA ALA A 3 14.54 36.19 40.18
C ALA A 3 13.19 35.82 39.56
N CYS A 4 12.60 36.81 38.90
CA CYS A 4 11.84 36.75 37.65
C CYS A 4 10.99 35.51 37.35
N ARG A 5 9.67 35.69 37.47
CA ARG A 5 8.67 34.96 36.69
C ARG A 5 8.48 35.71 35.37
N PRO A 6 8.54 35.05 34.19
CA PRO A 6 8.00 35.63 32.97
C PRO A 6 6.49 35.35 32.90
N THR A 7 5.76 36.40 32.57
CA THR A 7 4.32 36.46 32.44
C THR A 7 3.95 36.36 30.96
N TRP A 8 3.03 35.45 30.62
CA TRP A 8 2.24 35.37 29.37
C TRP A 8 2.96 35.15 28.02
N TRP A 9 2.91 33.92 27.52
CA TRP A 9 2.34 33.63 26.19
C TRP A 9 1.61 32.29 26.27
N HIS A 10 0.35 32.29 25.84
CA HIS A 10 -0.47 31.10 25.68
C HIS A 10 0.04 30.29 24.50
N SER A 11 0.14 28.97 24.62
CA SER A 11 -0.75 28.05 23.89
C SER A 11 -0.14 26.66 23.75
N THR A 12 -0.90 25.68 24.23
CA THR A 12 -1.08 24.31 23.70
C THR A 12 0.13 23.37 23.65
N SER A 13 0.26 22.59 24.73
CA SER A 13 0.32 21.12 24.73
C SER A 13 0.96 20.43 23.52
N ALA A 14 2.25 20.13 23.63
CA ALA A 14 2.81 18.85 23.17
C ALA A 14 4.20 18.72 23.82
N SER A 15 4.22 18.24 25.06
CA SER A 15 5.43 17.66 25.62
C SER A 15 5.80 16.49 24.72
N ALA A 16 6.83 16.65 23.88
CA ALA A 16 7.50 15.54 23.22
C ALA A 16 8.22 14.73 24.29
N ASP A 17 7.45 13.89 24.97
CA ASP A 17 7.88 12.91 25.94
C ASP A 17 8.25 11.64 25.16
N TRP A 18 9.54 11.45 24.88
CA TRP A 18 10.08 10.25 24.21
C TRP A 18 10.16 9.06 25.18
N ARG A 19 9.07 8.79 25.89
CA ARG A 19 8.98 7.61 26.77
C ARG A 19 8.49 6.43 25.94
N ALA A 20 9.40 5.48 25.80
CA ALA A 20 9.12 4.10 25.42
C ALA A 20 7.81 3.64 26.08
N GLY A 21 6.82 3.37 25.24
CA GLY A 21 5.52 2.85 25.62
C GLY A 21 5.04 2.03 24.45
N GLU A 22 5.03 0.71 24.66
CA GLU A 22 4.02 -0.21 24.13
C GLU A 22 3.81 -0.09 22.61
N VAL A 23 4.46 -0.99 21.87
CA VAL A 23 4.03 -1.28 20.50
C VAL A 23 2.56 -1.69 20.56
N GLY A 24 1.68 -0.76 20.21
CA GLY A 24 0.28 -1.04 20.00
C GLY A 24 0.19 -2.12 18.95
N GLU A 25 -0.31 -3.28 19.36
CA GLU A 25 -0.89 -4.28 18.47
C GLU A 25 -2.18 -3.69 17.89
N ASP A 26 -2.04 -2.65 17.05
CA ASP A 26 -3.07 -2.09 16.18
C ASP A 26 -2.62 -2.11 14.72
N GLN A 27 -1.58 -2.90 14.41
CA GLN A 27 -1.34 -3.34 13.04
C GLN A 27 -2.38 -4.38 12.64
N VAL A 28 -3.59 -3.88 12.40
CA VAL A 28 -4.57 -4.53 11.53
C VAL A 28 -4.02 -4.43 10.11
N TRP A 29 -2.99 -5.22 9.82
CA TRP A 29 -2.36 -5.30 8.52
C TRP A 29 -3.01 -6.48 7.83
N TRP A 30 -3.89 -6.18 6.86
CA TRP A 30 -4.62 -7.09 5.96
C TRP A 30 -5.70 -7.99 6.61
N ASP A 31 -6.73 -7.39 7.22
CA ASP A 31 -8.08 -8.00 7.16
C ASP A 31 -8.55 -7.91 5.69
N GLY A 32 -9.03 -9.01 5.12
CA GLY A 32 -9.38 -9.22 3.70
C GLY A 32 -10.43 -8.26 3.11
N GLY A 33 -10.09 -6.98 3.03
CA GLY A 33 -10.85 -5.93 2.39
C GLY A 33 -10.25 -5.58 1.03
N VAL A 34 -11.10 -5.19 0.09
CA VAL A 34 -10.71 -4.77 -1.27
C VAL A 34 -9.70 -3.61 -1.19
N ARG A 35 -8.50 -3.80 -1.77
CA ARG A 35 -7.44 -2.78 -1.83
C ARG A 35 -7.26 -2.23 -3.23
N THR A 36 -6.65 -1.07 -3.34
CA THR A 36 -6.34 -0.45 -4.63
C THR A 36 -4.86 -0.12 -4.70
N GLU A 37 -4.18 -0.66 -5.71
CA GLU A 37 -2.73 -0.50 -5.89
C GLU A 37 -2.40 0.28 -7.16
N THR A 38 -1.56 1.29 -6.98
CA THR A 38 -1.29 2.28 -8.02
C THR A 38 -0.05 1.89 -8.83
N ILE A 39 -0.22 1.71 -10.14
CA ILE A 39 0.89 1.39 -11.05
C ILE A 39 1.45 2.65 -11.70
N ARG A 40 2.76 2.64 -11.95
CA ARG A 40 3.49 3.76 -12.57
C ARG A 40 3.32 3.82 -14.10
N ASP A 41 2.93 2.71 -14.71
CA ASP A 41 2.92 2.52 -16.16
C ASP A 41 1.49 2.32 -16.68
N GLU A 42 1.29 2.24 -18.00
CA GLU A 42 -0.02 1.93 -18.59
C GLU A 42 -0.41 0.45 -18.43
N SER A 43 0.59 -0.41 -18.20
CA SER A 43 0.39 -1.82 -17.92
C SER A 43 1.54 -2.40 -17.11
N ILE A 44 1.25 -3.39 -16.27
CA ILE A 44 2.25 -4.09 -15.47
C ILE A 44 2.10 -5.59 -15.66
N ARG A 45 3.20 -6.34 -15.55
CA ARG A 45 3.14 -7.82 -15.60
C ARG A 45 2.46 -8.33 -14.33
N LEU A 46 1.57 -9.31 -14.45
CA LEU A 46 0.85 -9.91 -13.32
C LEU A 46 1.79 -10.32 -12.18
N GLY A 47 2.88 -11.04 -12.48
CA GLY A 47 3.84 -11.44 -11.46
C GLY A 47 4.60 -10.29 -10.79
N GLN A 48 4.71 -9.13 -11.45
CA GLN A 48 5.28 -7.91 -10.84
C GLN A 48 4.24 -7.21 -9.97
N PHE A 49 2.99 -7.15 -10.44
CA PHE A 49 1.88 -6.58 -9.68
C PHE A 49 1.62 -7.34 -8.38
N LEU A 50 1.61 -8.67 -8.40
CA LEU A 50 1.45 -9.49 -7.19
C LEU A 50 2.49 -9.16 -6.11
N LYS A 51 3.74 -8.86 -6.52
CA LYS A 51 4.80 -8.44 -5.59
C LYS A 51 4.59 -7.02 -5.07
N LEU A 52 4.14 -6.12 -5.95
CA LEU A 52 3.88 -4.73 -5.59
C LEU A 52 2.71 -4.63 -4.59
N ALA A 53 1.66 -5.41 -4.83
CA ALA A 53 0.46 -5.46 -4.00
C ALA A 53 0.64 -6.24 -2.69
N GLY A 54 1.83 -6.81 -2.43
CA GLY A 54 2.07 -7.64 -1.25
C GLY A 54 1.32 -8.98 -1.24
N LEU A 55 0.69 -9.37 -2.35
CA LEU A 55 -0.05 -10.63 -2.50
C LEU A 55 0.87 -11.85 -2.46
N ILE A 56 2.16 -11.67 -2.73
CA ILE A 56 3.18 -12.69 -2.55
C ILE A 56 4.35 -12.14 -1.74
N GLU A 57 4.95 -12.99 -0.90
CA GLU A 57 6.16 -12.70 -0.14
C GLU A 57 7.30 -12.18 -1.04
N VAL A 58 8.09 -11.23 -0.54
CA VAL A 58 9.24 -10.64 -1.24
C VAL A 58 10.36 -11.69 -1.30
N GLY A 59 10.25 -12.61 -2.26
CA GLY A 59 11.11 -13.80 -2.38
C GLY A 59 10.33 -15.05 -2.81
N GLY A 60 9.00 -15.03 -2.67
CA GLY A 60 8.10 -16.04 -3.19
C GLY A 60 8.12 -16.13 -4.72
N ASP A 61 8.02 -17.35 -5.22
CA ASP A 61 8.00 -17.59 -6.65
C ASP A 61 6.58 -17.38 -7.21
N ALA A 62 6.38 -16.30 -7.97
CA ALA A 62 5.12 -16.04 -8.66
C ALA A 62 4.67 -17.24 -9.52
N LYS A 63 5.61 -18.09 -9.99
CA LYS A 63 5.30 -19.31 -10.73
C LYS A 63 4.57 -20.34 -9.89
N ALA A 64 4.86 -20.46 -8.59
CA ALA A 64 4.20 -21.41 -7.72
C ALA A 64 2.73 -21.01 -7.52
N VAL A 65 2.48 -19.77 -7.11
CA VAL A 65 1.14 -19.23 -6.87
C VAL A 65 0.26 -19.25 -8.14
N LEU A 66 0.84 -18.92 -9.29
CA LEU A 66 0.16 -19.00 -10.58
C LEU A 66 -0.03 -20.46 -11.04
N GLY A 67 0.88 -21.37 -10.69
CA GLY A 67 0.78 -22.80 -10.98
C GLY A 67 -0.35 -23.48 -10.20
N ASP A 68 -0.59 -23.02 -8.97
CA ASP A 68 -1.72 -23.46 -8.13
C ASP A 68 -3.08 -22.88 -8.56
N ALA A 69 -3.14 -22.08 -9.62
CA ALA A 69 -4.38 -21.52 -10.16
C ALA A 69 -5.21 -20.70 -9.14
N ARG A 70 -4.52 -20.07 -8.17
CA ARG A 70 -5.14 -19.27 -7.10
C ARG A 70 -5.38 -17.81 -7.49
N VAL A 71 -4.70 -17.34 -8.54
CA VAL A 71 -4.82 -15.97 -9.04
C VAL A 71 -5.97 -15.88 -10.03
N ARG A 72 -6.82 -14.88 -9.85
CA ARG A 72 -7.91 -14.52 -10.75
C ARG A 72 -7.74 -13.09 -11.22
N VAL A 73 -7.91 -12.85 -12.51
CA VAL A 73 -7.95 -11.52 -13.09
C VAL A 73 -9.34 -11.33 -13.68
N ASN A 74 -10.10 -10.35 -13.16
CA ASN A 74 -11.47 -10.08 -13.56
C ASN A 74 -12.37 -11.34 -13.46
N GLY A 75 -12.19 -12.11 -12.38
CA GLY A 75 -12.90 -13.37 -12.12
C GLY A 75 -12.41 -14.59 -12.92
N LEU A 76 -11.46 -14.43 -13.85
CA LEU A 76 -10.89 -15.53 -14.63
C LEU A 76 -9.58 -16.01 -14.01
N VAL A 77 -9.50 -17.32 -13.74
CA VAL A 77 -8.27 -17.96 -13.25
C VAL A 77 -7.16 -17.78 -14.29
N GLU A 78 -6.08 -17.12 -13.89
CA GLU A 78 -4.92 -16.86 -14.74
C GLU A 78 -3.69 -17.53 -14.15
N THR A 79 -3.08 -18.41 -14.95
CA THR A 79 -1.89 -19.18 -14.56
C THR A 79 -0.64 -18.69 -15.30
N ARG A 80 -0.79 -17.76 -16.25
CA ARG A 80 0.31 -17.24 -17.05
C ARG A 80 0.89 -15.98 -16.41
N ARG A 81 2.13 -16.09 -15.90
CA ARG A 81 2.90 -14.96 -15.34
C ARG A 81 3.09 -13.78 -16.31
N GLY A 82 3.01 -14.06 -17.61
CA GLY A 82 3.23 -13.10 -18.69
C GLY A 82 2.00 -12.26 -19.02
N ARG A 83 0.84 -12.50 -18.36
CA ARG A 83 -0.33 -11.66 -18.52
C ARG A 83 0.01 -10.24 -18.08
N GLN A 84 -0.33 -9.26 -18.90
CA GLN A 84 -0.30 -7.85 -18.52
C GLN A 84 -1.65 -7.49 -17.91
N VAL A 85 -1.62 -6.82 -16.77
CA VAL A 85 -2.78 -6.20 -16.14
C VAL A 85 -2.69 -4.69 -16.31
N ARG A 86 -3.85 -4.06 -16.49
CA ARG A 86 -3.99 -2.64 -16.76
C ARG A 86 -4.77 -1.97 -15.63
N PRO A 87 -4.67 -0.64 -15.49
CA PRO A 87 -5.53 0.12 -14.61
C PRO A 87 -7.01 -0.19 -14.90
N GLY A 88 -7.78 -0.48 -13.87
CA GLY A 88 -9.16 -0.94 -13.95
C GLY A 88 -9.33 -2.46 -13.92
N ASP A 89 -8.26 -3.25 -14.07
CA ASP A 89 -8.34 -4.69 -13.83
C ASP A 89 -8.39 -4.99 -12.33
N VAL A 90 -9.16 -6.01 -11.96
CA VAL A 90 -9.25 -6.52 -10.59
C VAL A 90 -8.49 -7.83 -10.53
N VAL A 91 -7.53 -7.93 -9.61
CA VAL A 91 -6.73 -9.13 -9.37
C VAL A 91 -7.06 -9.65 -7.99
N SER A 92 -7.55 -10.88 -7.92
CA SER A 92 -7.89 -11.55 -6.66
C SER A 92 -6.97 -12.76 -6.47
N LEU A 93 -6.48 -12.96 -5.26
CA LEU A 93 -5.68 -14.11 -4.85
C LEU A 93 -6.25 -14.66 -3.54
N ASP A 94 -6.74 -15.89 -3.57
CA ASP A 94 -7.39 -16.52 -2.41
C ASP A 94 -8.53 -15.63 -1.85
N ASP A 95 -8.34 -14.97 -0.70
CA ASP A 95 -9.29 -14.05 -0.05
C ASP A 95 -8.97 -12.57 -0.28
N ASP A 96 -7.77 -12.26 -0.81
CA ASP A 96 -7.33 -10.90 -1.09
C ASP A 96 -7.80 -10.44 -2.47
N GLU A 97 -8.30 -9.21 -2.54
CA GLU A 97 -8.68 -8.58 -3.80
C GLU A 97 -8.04 -7.20 -3.94
N VAL A 98 -7.38 -6.99 -5.08
CA VAL A 98 -6.67 -5.75 -5.38
C VAL A 98 -7.05 -5.22 -6.74
N THR A 99 -7.56 -4.00 -6.76
CA THR A 99 -7.86 -3.24 -7.98
C THR A 99 -6.61 -2.50 -8.45
N VAL A 100 -6.28 -2.59 -9.73
CA VAL A 100 -5.18 -1.85 -10.34
C VAL A 100 -5.65 -0.41 -10.62
N ALA A 101 -4.96 0.60 -10.09
CA ALA A 101 -5.18 2.01 -10.41
C ALA A 101 -3.98 2.61 -11.18
N SER A 102 -4.22 3.59 -12.04
CA SER A 102 -3.15 4.32 -12.73
C SER A 102 -2.66 5.48 -11.86
N GLY A 103 -1.36 5.55 -11.61
CA GLY A 103 -0.72 6.66 -10.86
C GLY A 103 -0.52 7.94 -11.65
N ALA A 104 -1.03 8.03 -12.86
CA ALA A 104 -0.89 9.17 -13.78
C ALA A 104 -1.60 10.46 -13.31
N GLY A 105 -1.92 10.58 -12.02
CA GLY A 105 -2.74 11.64 -11.44
C GLY A 105 -2.27 12.22 -10.11
N GLN A 106 -1.03 11.97 -9.66
CA GLN A 106 -0.33 12.97 -8.84
C GLN A 106 0.49 13.85 -9.78
N ALA A 107 -0.21 14.53 -10.70
CA ALA A 107 0.36 15.69 -11.36
C ALA A 107 0.52 16.73 -10.26
N ASP A 108 1.75 16.95 -9.81
CA ASP A 108 2.13 18.10 -9.00
C ASP A 108 1.82 19.37 -9.82
N PRO A 109 0.87 20.24 -9.41
CA PRO A 109 0.62 21.50 -10.09
C PRO A 109 1.42 22.63 -9.40
N ALA A 110 2.65 22.38 -8.99
CA ALA A 110 3.49 23.40 -8.36
C ALA A 110 4.96 23.26 -8.80
N GLY A 111 5.18 23.47 -10.10
CA GLY A 111 6.28 24.34 -10.48
C GLY A 111 6.04 25.70 -9.82
N PHE A 112 6.71 25.97 -8.71
CA PHE A 112 6.82 27.33 -8.18
C PHE A 112 8.23 27.84 -8.46
N GLU A 113 8.22 29.04 -9.06
CA GLU A 113 9.27 29.88 -9.64
C GLU A 113 10.58 30.02 -8.86
#